data_AF-A0A7C7PK93-F1
#
_entry.id   AF-A0A7C7PK93-F1
#
_cell.length_a   1.000
_cell.length_b   1.000
_cell.length_c   1.000
_cell.angle_alpha   90.00
_cell.angle_beta   90.00
_cell.angle_gamma   90.00
#
_symmetry.space_group_name_H-M   'P 1'
#
loop_
_entity.id
_entity.type
_entity.pdbx_description
1 polymer ?
#
loop_
_entity_poly.entity_id
_entity_poly.type
_entity_poly.pdbx_seq_one_letter_code
_entity_poly.pdbx_strand_id
1 'polypeptide(L)'
;MQTHRNALPAGYSLEGYQIQSVLGGSVEVPTIDGGRAKITVPAGTQANQQFRLKAKGMPVLRSTSVGDMYVEVGIETPVNLTKRQKELLREFEDAGKGRKTNPESEGFFARVKEFWEDLTE
;
A
#
# COMPACT_ATOMS: atom_id res chain seq x y z
N MET A 1 33.22 2.61 8.75
CA MET A 1 31.95 3.24 9.17
C MET A 1 31.06 3.33 7.93
N GLN A 2 30.35 2.26 7.58
CA GLN A 2 29.44 2.25 6.42
C GLN A 2 28.03 2.49 6.95
N THR A 3 27.54 3.71 6.80
CA THR A 3 26.15 4.04 7.11
C THR A 3 25.26 3.50 6.00
N HIS A 4 24.74 2.29 6.20
CA HIS A 4 23.46 1.88 5.61
C HIS A 4 22.39 2.87 6.08
N ARG A 5 22.01 3.79 5.21
CA ARG A 5 20.78 4.56 5.34
C ARG A 5 20.12 4.52 3.96
N ASN A 6 19.22 3.55 3.76
CA ASN A 6 18.15 3.69 2.80
C ASN A 6 17.39 4.97 3.18
N ALA A 7 17.81 6.11 2.64
CA ALA A 7 17.04 7.32 2.69
C ALA A 7 15.83 7.07 1.78
N LEU A 8 14.72 6.66 2.37
CA LEU A 8 13.44 6.63 1.68
C LEU A 8 13.26 8.01 1.03
N PRO A 9 13.02 8.09 -0.30
CA PRO A 9 12.76 9.37 -0.95
C PRO A 9 11.61 10.02 -0.20
N ALA A 10 11.73 11.28 0.22
CA ALA A 10 10.78 12.03 1.04
C ALA A 10 9.33 11.62 0.72
N GLY A 11 8.84 10.66 1.50
CA GLY A 11 7.75 9.80 1.09
C GLY A 11 6.76 9.74 2.23
N TYR A 12 5.53 10.12 1.93
CA TYR A 12 4.44 10.03 2.89
C TYR A 12 3.87 8.63 2.82
N SER A 13 3.86 7.94 3.96
CA SER A 13 3.14 6.69 4.15
C SER A 13 1.71 7.01 4.56
N LEU A 14 0.74 6.50 3.79
CA LEU A 14 -0.66 6.61 4.15
C LEU A 14 -1.03 5.47 5.09
N GLU A 15 -1.00 5.72 6.40
CA GLU A 15 -1.44 4.76 7.42
C GLU A 15 -2.97 4.85 7.59
N GLY A 16 -3.66 3.70 7.70
CA GLY A 16 -5.09 3.62 8.04
C GLY A 16 -6.10 3.55 6.87
N TYR A 17 -5.69 3.41 5.60
CA TYR A 17 -6.61 3.45 4.44
C TYR A 17 -7.02 2.07 3.90
N GLN A 18 -7.39 1.14 4.79
CA GLN A 18 -7.77 -0.22 4.40
C GLN A 18 -9.00 -0.26 3.48
N ILE A 19 -10.07 0.46 3.84
CA ILE A 19 -11.34 0.43 3.09
C ILE A 19 -11.18 1.07 1.70
N GLN A 20 -10.47 2.19 1.61
CA GLN A 20 -10.22 2.89 0.35
C GLN A 20 -9.29 2.10 -0.58
N SER A 21 -8.37 1.30 -0.04
CA SER A 21 -7.54 0.40 -0.84
C SER A 21 -8.38 -0.73 -1.46
N VAL A 22 -9.36 -1.25 -0.73
CA VAL A 22 -10.27 -2.31 -1.20
C VAL A 22 -11.31 -1.78 -2.19
N LEU A 23 -11.98 -0.68 -1.87
CA LEU A 23 -13.12 -0.16 -2.64
C LEU A 23 -12.73 0.90 -3.67
N GLY A 24 -11.49 1.39 -3.62
CA GLY A 24 -11.07 2.59 -4.34
C GLY A 24 -11.53 3.86 -3.63
N GLY A 25 -10.85 4.97 -3.90
CA GLY A 25 -11.20 6.25 -3.28
C GLY A 25 -10.28 7.39 -3.67
N SER A 26 -10.43 8.50 -2.98
CA SER A 26 -9.50 9.63 -3.07
C SER A 26 -8.97 9.96 -1.69
N VAL A 27 -7.67 10.19 -1.60
CA VAL A 27 -6.98 10.56 -0.36
C VAL A 27 -6.24 11.87 -0.59
N GLU A 28 -6.31 12.77 0.39
CA GLU A 28 -5.51 13.99 0.37
C GLU A 28 -4.25 13.81 1.19
N VAL A 29 -3.11 13.98 0.53
CA VAL A 29 -1.80 13.89 1.16
C VAL A 29 -1.18 15.27 1.33
N PRO A 30 -0.54 15.55 2.48
CA PRO A 30 0.26 16.76 2.63
C PRO A 30 1.46 16.70 1.67
N THR A 31 1.77 17.84 1.06
CA THR A 31 2.94 17.99 0.19
C THR A 31 4.06 18.74 0.91
N ILE A 32 5.28 18.61 0.40
CA ILE A 32 6.49 19.20 1.02
C ILE A 32 6.42 20.74 1.06
N ASP A 33 5.71 21.35 0.11
CA ASP A 33 5.46 22.80 0.02
C ASP A 33 4.41 23.29 1.05
N GLY A 34 3.89 22.43 1.93
CA GLY A 34 2.84 22.75 2.90
C GLY A 34 1.42 22.75 2.31
N GLY A 35 1.26 22.40 1.03
CA GLY A 35 -0.03 22.19 0.40
C GLY A 35 -0.64 20.82 0.67
N ARG A 36 -1.75 20.53 -0.01
CA ARG A 36 -2.36 19.19 -0.09
C ARG A 36 -2.48 18.79 -1.55
N ALA A 37 -2.18 17.53 -1.86
CA ALA A 37 -2.41 16.93 -3.16
C ALA A 37 -3.45 15.83 -3.03
N LYS A 38 -4.42 15.80 -3.96
CA LYS A 38 -5.40 14.73 -4.04
C LYS A 38 -4.84 13.58 -4.87
N ILE A 39 -4.75 12.40 -4.27
CA ILE A 39 -4.39 11.14 -4.93
C ILE A 39 -5.65 10.32 -5.13
N THR A 40 -5.82 9.78 -6.33
CA THR A 40 -6.85 8.76 -6.58
C THR A 40 -6.23 7.39 -6.33
N VAL A 41 -6.81 6.65 -5.40
CA VAL A 41 -6.41 5.28 -5.04
C VAL A 41 -7.34 4.33 -5.81
N PRO A 42 -6.84 3.57 -6.79
CA PRO A 42 -7.65 2.57 -7.49
C PRO A 42 -8.14 1.48 -6.53
N ALA A 43 -9.28 0.87 -6.84
CA ALA A 43 -9.75 -0.30 -6.11
C ALA A 43 -8.76 -1.47 -6.29
N GLY A 44 -8.53 -2.24 -5.22
CA GLY A 44 -7.56 -3.32 -5.21
C GLY A 44 -6.10 -2.87 -5.09
N THR A 45 -5.85 -1.62 -4.69
CA THR A 45 -4.50 -1.13 -4.38
C THR A 45 -3.89 -2.00 -3.28
N GLN A 46 -2.69 -2.52 -3.52
CA GLN A 46 -1.98 -3.38 -2.58
C GLN A 46 -1.07 -2.55 -1.66
N ALA A 47 -0.64 -3.17 -0.55
CA ALA A 47 0.36 -2.57 0.33
C ALA A 47 1.67 -2.31 -0.42
N ASN A 48 2.39 -1.26 -0.02
CA ASN A 48 3.67 -0.83 -0.60
C ASN A 48 3.57 -0.32 -2.05
N GLN A 49 2.37 -0.18 -2.60
CA GLN A 49 2.18 0.45 -3.90
C GLN A 49 2.50 1.95 -3.82
N GLN A 50 3.31 2.44 -4.76
CA GLN A 50 3.78 3.82 -4.79
C GLN A 50 3.09 4.65 -5.87
N PHE A 51 2.71 5.87 -5.50
CA PHE A 51 2.12 6.88 -6.36
C PHE A 51 3.08 8.06 -6.52
N ARG A 52 3.39 8.42 -7.77
CA ARG A 52 4.28 9.55 -8.07
C ARG A 52 3.48 10.83 -8.23
N LEU A 53 3.79 11.81 -7.39
CA LEU A 53 3.31 13.18 -7.50
C LEU A 53 4.38 14.06 -8.13
N LYS A 54 4.15 14.43 -9.40
CA LYS A 54 5.09 15.20 -10.20
C LYS A 54 5.26 16.62 -9.65
N ALA A 55 6.50 17.10 -9.54
CA ALA A 55 6.85 18.45 -9.08
C ALA A 55 6.33 18.81 -7.67
N LYS A 56 6.11 17.79 -6.82
CA LYS A 56 5.69 17.95 -5.42
C LYS A 56 6.76 17.50 -4.41
N GLY A 57 7.94 17.17 -4.90
CA GLY A 57 9.11 16.76 -4.10
C GLY A 57 9.93 17.93 -3.60
N MET A 58 11.15 17.63 -3.13
CA MET A 58 12.07 18.64 -2.61
C MET A 58 12.58 19.57 -3.73
N PRO A 59 12.80 20.86 -3.44
CA PRO A 59 13.49 21.76 -4.36
C PRO A 59 14.95 21.30 -4.54
N VAL A 60 15.44 21.36 -5.78
CA VAL A 60 16.83 21.02 -6.09
C VAL A 60 17.72 22.19 -5.71
N LEU A 61 18.75 21.94 -4.89
CA LEU A 61 19.70 22.98 -4.47
C LEU A 61 20.31 23.68 -5.70
N ARG A 62 20.27 25.02 -5.71
CA ARG A 62 20.80 25.86 -6.79
C ARG A 62 20.11 25.69 -8.15
N SER A 63 18.85 25.24 -8.18
CA SER A 63 18.00 25.18 -9.38
C SER A 63 16.61 25.72 -9.08
N THR A 64 15.89 26.16 -10.11
CA THR A 64 14.45 26.45 -10.04
C THR A 64 13.58 25.19 -10.12
N SER A 65 14.20 24.03 -10.32
CA SER A 65 13.49 22.75 -10.49
C SER A 65 13.06 22.16 -9.15
N VAL A 66 11.85 21.60 -9.13
CA VAL A 66 11.28 20.86 -7.99
C VAL A 66 11.24 19.38 -8.35
N GLY A 67 11.70 18.53 -7.44
CA GLY A 67 11.66 17.07 -7.61
C GLY A 67 10.25 16.49 -7.52
N ASP A 68 10.15 15.17 -7.59
CA ASP A 68 8.89 14.47 -7.41
C ASP A 68 8.76 13.91 -6.00
N MET A 69 7.51 13.75 -5.56
CA MET A 69 7.19 13.09 -4.30
C MET A 69 6.62 11.72 -4.60
N TYR A 70 7.05 10.71 -3.85
CA TYR A 70 6.48 9.37 -3.92
C TYR A 70 5.63 9.15 -2.67
N VAL A 71 4.42 8.67 -2.85
CA VAL A 71 3.52 8.33 -1.76
C VAL A 71 3.33 6.84 -1.75
N GLU A 72 3.58 6.21 -0.61
CA GLU A 72 3.45 4.78 -0.44
C GLU A 72 2.18 4.46 0.34
N VAL A 73 1.43 3.47 -0.13
CA VAL A 73 0.20 3.03 0.55
C VAL A 73 0.54 1.99 1.61
N GLY A 74 0.29 2.34 2.87
CA GLY A 74 0.32 1.41 3.99
C GLY A 74 -1.08 0.88 4.28
N ILE A 75 -1.26 -0.45 4.18
CA ILE A 75 -2.50 -1.08 4.61
C ILE A 75 -2.33 -1.51 6.07
N GLU A 76 -3.09 -0.89 6.96
CA GLU A 76 -3.14 -1.27 8.37
C GLU A 76 -4.27 -2.26 8.63
N THR A 77 -4.02 -3.25 9.48
CA THR A 77 -5.06 -4.19 9.93
C THR A 77 -5.84 -3.57 11.10
N PRO A 78 -7.17 -3.47 11.02
CA PRO A 78 -7.96 -2.73 11.99
C PRO A 78 -8.04 -3.51 13.30
N VAL A 79 -7.72 -2.83 14.41
CA VAL A 79 -7.88 -3.36 15.77
C VAL A 79 -9.19 -2.88 16.40
N ASN A 80 -9.62 -3.53 17.48
CA ASN A 80 -10.79 -3.13 18.27
C ASN A 80 -12.12 -3.05 17.49
N LEU A 81 -12.37 -4.03 16.63
CA LEU A 81 -13.61 -4.12 15.85
C LEU A 81 -14.85 -4.35 16.72
N THR A 82 -15.92 -3.62 16.43
CA THR A 82 -17.26 -3.82 17.00
C THR A 82 -17.85 -5.17 16.58
N LYS A 83 -18.87 -5.64 17.30
CA LYS A 83 -19.58 -6.89 16.96
C LYS A 83 -20.11 -6.86 15.52
N ARG A 84 -20.73 -5.75 15.11
CA ARG A 84 -21.28 -5.58 13.76
C ARG A 84 -20.20 -5.59 12.68
N GLN A 85 -19.05 -4.94 12.92
CA GLN A 85 -17.92 -4.98 11.96
C GLN A 85 -17.37 -6.40 11.79
N LYS A 86 -17.25 -7.18 12.88
CA LYS A 86 -16.82 -8.57 12.81
C LYS A 86 -17.80 -9.46 12.04
N GLU A 87 -19.11 -9.25 12.21
CA GLU A 87 -20.13 -9.95 11.43
C GLU A 87 -20.00 -9.64 9.93
N LEU A 88 -19.88 -8.36 9.56
CA LEU A 88 -19.71 -7.95 8.17
C LEU A 88 -18.44 -8.54 7.52
N LEU A 89 -17.35 -8.63 8.26
CA LEU A 89 -16.11 -9.25 7.75
C LEU A 89 -16.27 -10.76 7.52
N ARG A 90 -17.05 -11.45 8.37
CA ARG A 90 -17.36 -12.88 8.16
C ARG A 90 -18.29 -13.09 6.97
N GLU A 91 -19.33 -12.25 6.84
CA GLU A 91 -20.22 -12.28 5.67
C GLU A 91 -19.44 -12.01 4.37
N PHE A 92 -18.48 -11.08 4.40
CA PHE A 92 -17.59 -10.81 3.28
C PHE A 92 -16.70 -12.03 2.94
N GLU A 93 -16.10 -12.66 3.95
CA GLU A 93 -15.31 -13.89 3.77
C GLU A 93 -16.16 -15.01 3.16
N ASP A 94 -17.35 -15.25 3.69
CA ASP A 94 -18.29 -16.26 3.20
C ASP A 94 -18.72 -16.00 1.75
N ALA A 95 -19.01 -14.74 1.41
CA ALA A 95 -19.34 -14.34 0.03
C ALA A 95 -18.17 -14.50 -0.95
N GLY A 96 -16.93 -14.52 -0.44
CA GLY A 96 -15.70 -14.72 -1.22
C GLY A 96 -15.31 -16.19 -1.42
N LYS A 97 -15.92 -17.13 -0.70
CA LYS A 97 -15.59 -18.56 -0.79
C LYS A 97 -15.73 -19.06 -2.24
N GLY A 98 -14.64 -19.61 -2.77
CA GLY A 98 -14.56 -20.12 -4.15
C GLY A 98 -14.06 -19.11 -5.20
N ARG A 99 -13.72 -17.87 -4.81
CA ARG A 99 -13.05 -16.90 -5.69
C ARG A 99 -11.64 -16.59 -5.22
N LYS A 100 -10.76 -16.28 -6.19
CA LYS A 100 -9.37 -15.87 -5.96
C LYS A 100 -9.28 -14.41 -5.52
N THR A 101 -9.36 -14.14 -4.22
CA THR A 101 -9.36 -12.78 -3.67
C THR A 101 -8.03 -12.36 -3.01
N ASN A 102 -7.09 -13.28 -2.80
CA ASN A 102 -5.80 -13.01 -2.14
C ASN A 102 -4.58 -13.35 -3.02
N PRO A 103 -4.06 -12.41 -3.81
CA PRO A 103 -2.99 -12.65 -4.78
C PRO A 103 -1.64 -13.06 -4.15
N GLU A 104 -1.25 -12.49 -3.01
CA GLU A 104 0.03 -12.84 -2.37
C GLU A 104 0.06 -14.25 -1.78
N SER A 105 -1.08 -14.71 -1.24
CA SER A 105 -1.17 -16.06 -0.66
C SER A 105 -0.99 -17.14 -1.74
N GLU A 106 -1.58 -16.97 -2.93
CA GLU A 106 -1.41 -17.91 -4.03
C GLU A 106 0.05 -18.01 -4.48
N GLY A 107 0.74 -16.87 -4.63
CA GLY A 107 2.15 -16.83 -5.05
C GLY A 107 3.12 -17.41 -4.02
N PHE A 108 2.79 -17.35 -2.73
CA PHE A 108 3.57 -18.00 -1.66
C PHE A 108 3.35 -19.52 -1.65
N PHE A 109 2.10 -19.99 -1.70
CA PHE A 109 1.81 -21.43 -1.68
C PHE A 109 2.30 -22.17 -2.93
N ALA A 110 2.26 -21.52 -4.10
CA ALA A 110 2.84 -22.08 -5.33
C ALA A 110 4.36 -22.33 -5.19
N ARG A 111 5.08 -21.33 -4.67
CA ARG A 111 6.54 -21.44 -4.44
C ARG A 111 6.90 -22.50 -3.38
N VAL A 112 6.11 -22.61 -2.31
CA VAL A 112 6.33 -23.64 -1.27
C VAL A 112 6.04 -25.04 -1.82
N LYS A 113 5.05 -25.19 -2.70
CA LYS A 113 4.73 -26.45 -3.34
C LYS A 113 5.82 -26.91 -4.32
N GLU A 114 6.31 -26.00 -5.17
CA GLU A 114 7.47 -26.27 -6.04
C GLU A 114 8.70 -26.70 -5.24
N PHE A 115 8.97 -26.02 -4.12
CA PHE A 115 10.11 -26.35 -3.25
C PHE A 115 9.97 -27.71 -2.54
N TRP A 116 8.74 -28.14 -2.22
CA TRP A 116 8.47 -29.46 -1.63
C TRP A 116 8.55 -30.59 -2.66
N GLU A 117 8.12 -30.34 -3.90
CA GLU A 117 8.23 -31.30 -5.00
C GLU A 117 9.72 -31.55 -5.34
N ASP A 118 10.56 -30.50 -5.38
CA ASP A 118 12.02 -30.59 -5.61
C ASP A 118 12.80 -31.30 -4.48
N LEU A 119 12.28 -31.30 -3.24
CA LEU A 119 12.89 -31.95 -2.07
C LEU A 119 12.47 -33.43 -1.88
N THR A 120 11.45 -33.86 -2.61
CA THR A 120 10.90 -35.23 -2.52
C THR A 120 11.20 -36.08 -3.76
N GLU A 121 11.84 -35.49 -4.77
CA GLU A 121 12.64 -36.17 -5.81
C GLU A 121 14.06 -36.49 -5.33
#